data_AF-A0A935KRG1-F1
#
_entry.id   AF-A0A935KRG1-F1
#
_cell.length_a   1.000
_cell.length_b   1.000
_cell.length_c   1.000
_cell.angle_alpha   90.00
_cell.angle_beta   90.00
_cell.angle_gamma   90.00
#
_symmetry.space_group_name_H-M   'P 1'
#
loop_
_entity.id
_entity.type
_entity.pdbx_description
1 polymer ?
#
loop_
_entity_poly.entity_id
_entity_poly.type
_entity_poly.pdbx_seq_one_letter_code
_entity_poly.pdbx_strand_id
1 'polypeptide(L)'
;MVIQTPDDKCIVVDCGNSINGFDSGEKTLAPFLRRKGISTVDILILTHNHADHIGGGKYLTDNFEIRQIIYSANGKNENMAAELLDNAGTRIHRFMKHALEI
;
A
#
# COMPACT_ATOMS: atom_id res chain seq x y z
N MET A 1 -0.69 -6.26 -6.09
CA MET A 1 -1.55 -7.47 -6.08
C MET A 1 -2.79 -7.19 -5.23
N VAL A 2 -3.95 -7.77 -5.56
CA VAL A 2 -5.20 -7.61 -4.78
C VAL A 2 -5.75 -8.99 -4.39
N ILE A 3 -6.10 -9.14 -3.12
CA ILE A 3 -6.71 -10.35 -2.54
C ILE A 3 -8.07 -9.96 -1.96
N GLN A 4 -9.10 -10.73 -2.29
CA GLN A 4 -10.42 -10.64 -1.66
C GLN A 4 -10.65 -11.90 -0.84
N THR A 5 -11.08 -11.72 0.40
CA THR A 5 -11.40 -12.83 1.31
C THR A 5 -12.88 -13.23 1.19
N PRO A 6 -13.29 -14.40 1.70
CA PRO A 6 -14.69 -14.80 1.75
C PRO A 6 -15.60 -13.90 2.62
N ASP A 7 -15.02 -13.11 3.54
CA ASP A 7 -15.72 -12.12 4.38
C ASP A 7 -15.63 -10.68 3.81
N ASP A 8 -15.47 -10.57 2.48
CA ASP A 8 -15.46 -9.32 1.70
C ASP A 8 -14.36 -8.32 2.11
N LYS A 9 -13.26 -8.79 2.70
CA LYS A 9 -12.09 -7.96 3.00
C LYS A 9 -11.23 -7.80 1.77
N CYS A 10 -10.74 -6.58 1.55
CA CYS A 10 -9.80 -6.28 0.49
C CYS A 10 -8.40 -6.07 1.06
N ILE A 11 -7.45 -6.87 0.59
CA ILE A 11 -6.03 -6.74 0.90
C ILE A 11 -5.28 -6.38 -0.37
N VAL A 12 -4.50 -5.31 -0.32
CA VAL A 12 -3.60 -4.91 -1.41
C VAL A 12 -2.16 -5.17 -0.96
N VAL A 13 -1.39 -5.88 -1.79
CA VAL A 13 0.04 -6.13 -1.56
C VAL A 13 0.82 -5.45 -2.67
N ASP A 14 1.58 -4.42 -2.31
CA ASP A 14 2.27 -3.49 -3.20
C ASP A 14 1.36 -2.75 -4.19
N CYS A 15 1.82 -1.56 -4.55
CA CYS A 15 1.10 -0.58 -5.34
C CYS A 15 1.71 -0.34 -6.73
N GLY A 16 2.76 -1.07 -7.10
CA GLY A 16 3.42 -0.94 -8.39
C GLY A 16 4.19 0.37 -8.54
N ASN A 17 4.59 0.64 -9.79
CA ASN A 17 5.45 1.76 -10.16
C ASN A 17 4.68 3.08 -10.28
N SER A 18 5.39 4.18 -10.01
CA SER A 18 5.00 5.51 -10.48
C SER A 18 6.20 6.16 -11.18
N ILE A 19 6.21 6.17 -12.52
CA ILE A 19 7.36 6.58 -13.35
C ILE A 19 6.88 7.26 -14.64
N ASN A 20 7.59 8.31 -15.07
CA ASN A 20 7.33 9.01 -16.35
C ASN A 20 5.86 9.43 -16.55
N GLY A 21 5.20 9.90 -15.48
CA GLY A 21 3.79 10.32 -15.53
C GLY A 21 2.77 9.17 -15.54
N PHE A 22 3.22 7.92 -15.48
CA PHE A 22 2.38 6.76 -15.21
C PHE A 22 2.35 6.48 -13.71
N ASP A 23 1.16 6.23 -13.16
CA ASP A 23 0.95 5.83 -11.76
C ASP A 23 0.11 4.54 -11.72
N SER A 24 0.67 3.46 -11.18
CA SER A 24 -0.03 2.17 -11.06
C SER A 24 -1.28 2.24 -10.18
N GLY A 25 -1.29 3.12 -9.18
CA GLY A 25 -2.45 3.38 -8.32
C GLY A 25 -3.60 3.96 -9.12
N GLU A 26 -3.34 5.02 -9.89
CA GLU A 26 -4.34 5.69 -10.73
C GLU A 26 -4.78 4.83 -11.91
N LYS A 27 -3.84 4.27 -12.67
CA LYS A 27 -4.11 3.69 -13.99
C LYS A 27 -4.45 2.21 -13.96
N THR A 28 -4.16 1.51 -12.85
CA THR A 28 -4.35 0.06 -12.76
C THR A 28 -5.17 -0.35 -11.55
N LEU A 29 -4.73 0.00 -10.34
CA LEU A 29 -5.37 -0.46 -9.11
C LEU A 29 -6.74 0.20 -8.91
N ALA A 30 -6.84 1.52 -9.03
CA ALA A 30 -8.09 2.22 -8.80
C ALA A 30 -9.22 1.80 -9.77
N PRO A 31 -8.99 1.67 -11.10
CA PRO A 31 -10.00 1.15 -12.02
C PRO A 31 -10.44 -0.27 -11.67
N PHE A 32 -9.48 -1.14 -11.28
CA PHE A 32 -9.79 -2.51 -10.87
C PHE A 32 -10.66 -2.55 -9.60
N LEU A 33 -10.26 -1.83 -8.55
CA LEU A 33 -10.98 -1.78 -7.28
C LEU A 33 -12.40 -1.22 -7.45
N ARG A 34 -12.54 -0.11 -8.19
CA ARG A 34 -13.86 0.49 -8.51
C ARG A 34 -14.76 -0.48 -9.28
N ARG A 35 -14.22 -1.19 -10.28
CA ARG A 35 -14.99 -2.19 -11.03
C ARG A 35 -15.46 -3.36 -10.15
N LYS A 36 -14.74 -3.64 -9.07
CA LYS A 36 -15.11 -4.65 -8.06
C LYS A 36 -16.03 -4.10 -6.96
N GLY A 37 -16.44 -2.84 -7.01
CA GLY A 37 -17.26 -2.21 -5.97
C GLY A 37 -16.52 -1.97 -4.66
N ILE A 38 -15.18 -1.98 -4.69
CA ILE A 38 -14.35 -1.82 -3.50
C ILE A 38 -14.07 -0.32 -3.32
N SER A 39 -14.53 0.23 -2.20
CA SER A 39 -14.20 1.59 -1.74
C SER A 39 -13.21 1.60 -0.56
N THR A 40 -13.01 0.47 0.09
CA THR A 40 -12.18 0.32 1.29
C THR A 40 -11.14 -0.78 1.07
N VAL A 41 -9.88 -0.48 1.38
CA VAL A 41 -8.80 -1.46 1.50
C VAL A 41 -8.58 -1.72 2.99
N ASP A 42 -8.89 -2.94 3.43
CA ASP A 42 -8.76 -3.31 4.84
C ASP A 42 -7.30 -3.39 5.28
N ILE A 43 -6.42 -3.88 4.40
CA ILE A 43 -4.97 -3.96 4.66
C ILE A 43 -4.20 -3.61 3.39
N LEU A 44 -3.35 -2.60 3.47
CA LEU A 44 -2.32 -2.31 2.48
C LEU A 44 -0.97 -2.79 2.99
N ILE A 45 -0.37 -3.77 2.32
CA ILE A 45 0.94 -4.33 2.66
C ILE A 45 1.97 -3.81 1.66
N LEU A 46 3.01 -3.14 2.14
CA LEU A 46 4.13 -2.65 1.35
C LEU A 46 5.37 -3.49 1.70
N THR A 47 5.81 -4.31 0.74
CA THR A 47 6.83 -5.33 1.00
C THR A 47 8.20 -4.74 1.26
N HIS A 48 8.58 -3.71 0.52
CA HIS A 48 9.81 -2.94 0.70
C HIS A 48 9.72 -1.57 0.02
N ASN A 49 10.58 -0.64 0.43
CA ASN A 49 10.48 0.77 0.07
C ASN A 49 11.14 1.13 -1.28
N HIS A 50 10.97 0.29 -2.30
CA HIS A 50 11.36 0.68 -3.65
C HIS A 50 10.19 1.33 -4.40
N ALA A 51 10.51 2.31 -5.26
CA ALA A 51 9.51 3.10 -5.98
C ALA A 51 8.58 2.23 -6.86
N ASP A 52 9.06 1.07 -7.29
CA ASP A 52 8.30 0.06 -8.04
C ASP A 52 7.31 -0.75 -7.22
N HIS A 53 7.35 -0.62 -5.90
CA HIS A 53 6.41 -1.25 -4.97
C HIS A 53 5.48 -0.24 -4.30
N ILE A 54 5.93 0.98 -4.01
CA ILE A 54 5.12 1.98 -3.29
C ILE A 54 4.50 3.05 -4.18
N GLY A 55 4.86 3.10 -5.47
CA GLY A 55 4.56 4.23 -6.37
C GLY A 55 3.07 4.59 -6.41
N GLY A 56 2.19 3.62 -6.60
CA GLY A 56 0.74 3.85 -6.62
C GLY A 56 0.09 4.06 -5.24
N GLY A 57 0.86 3.96 -4.15
CA GLY A 57 0.34 3.96 -2.78
C GLY A 57 -0.35 5.26 -2.42
N LYS A 58 0.25 6.40 -2.81
CA LYS A 58 -0.31 7.73 -2.53
C LYS A 58 -1.67 7.92 -3.20
N TYR A 59 -1.80 7.52 -4.46
CA TYR A 59 -3.08 7.62 -5.14
C TYR A 59 -4.16 6.80 -4.43
N LEU A 60 -3.83 5.59 -3.97
CA LEU A 60 -4.77 4.77 -3.23
C LEU A 60 -5.18 5.40 -1.90
N THR A 61 -4.26 5.92 -1.11
CA THR A 61 -4.62 6.59 0.16
C THR A 61 -5.44 7.84 -0.07
N ASP A 62 -5.18 8.61 -1.13
CA ASP A 62 -5.95 9.82 -1.40
C ASP A 62 -7.40 9.53 -1.87
N ASN A 63 -7.67 8.33 -2.40
CA ASN A 63 -8.91 8.02 -3.11
C ASN A 63 -9.73 6.84 -2.54
N PHE A 64 -9.17 6.08 -1.60
CA PHE A 64 -9.81 4.93 -0.96
C PHE A 64 -9.63 5.01 0.55
N GLU A 65 -10.61 4.49 1.30
CA GLU A 65 -10.42 4.30 2.74
C GLU A 65 -9.40 3.18 2.96
N ILE A 66 -8.28 3.49 3.62
CA ILE A 66 -7.29 2.50 4.00
C ILE A 66 -7.38 2.30 5.51
N ARG A 67 -7.69 1.08 5.98
CA ARG A 67 -7.85 0.83 7.42
C ARG A 67 -6.53 0.54 8.11
N GLN A 68 -5.65 -0.20 7.43
CA GLN A 68 -4.38 -0.63 7.99
C GLN A 68 -3.29 -0.57 6.93
N ILE A 69 -2.10 -0.11 7.32
CA ILE A 69 -0.89 -0.17 6.50
C ILE A 69 0.15 -0.99 7.24
N ILE A 70 0.68 -2.00 6.58
CA ILE A 70 1.79 -2.83 7.06
C ILE A 70 2.98 -2.59 6.15
N TYR A 71 4.12 -2.16 6.70
CA TYR A 71 5.32 -1.91 5.90
C TYR A 71 6.61 -2.37 6.60
N SER A 72 7.59 -2.74 5.78
CA SER A 72 8.95 -3.02 6.22
C SER A 72 9.68 -1.71 6.53
N ALA A 73 10.34 -1.62 7.69
CA ALA A 73 11.24 -0.52 8.02
C ALA A 73 12.69 -1.01 8.13
N ASN A 74 13.40 -0.94 7.01
CA ASN A 74 14.83 -1.17 6.85
C ASN A 74 15.54 0.15 6.48
N GLY A 75 15.79 1.02 7.47
CA GLY A 75 16.64 2.20 7.30
C GLY A 75 15.92 3.55 7.32
N LYS A 76 16.69 4.65 7.39
CA LYS A 76 16.18 6.01 7.71
C LYS A 76 15.26 6.61 6.63
N ASN A 77 15.44 6.26 5.36
CA ASN A 77 14.64 6.80 4.24
C ASN A 77 13.29 6.07 4.06
N GLU A 78 13.04 4.99 4.80
CA GLU A 78 11.83 4.17 4.63
C GLU A 78 10.62 4.64 5.47
N ASN A 79 10.85 5.56 6.41
CA ASN A 79 9.79 6.12 7.25
C ASN A 79 8.90 7.11 6.48
N MET A 80 9.44 7.79 5.46
CA MET A 80 8.78 8.94 4.82
C MET A 80 7.61 8.52 3.92
N ALA A 81 7.68 7.35 3.27
CA ALA A 81 6.59 6.85 2.44
C ALA A 81 5.40 6.40 3.29
N ALA A 82 5.62 5.79 4.44
CA ALA A 82 4.54 5.39 5.34
C ALA A 82 3.87 6.60 6.04
N GLU A 83 4.65 7.64 6.37
CA GLU A 83 4.13 8.89 6.94
C GLU A 83 3.29 9.69 5.94
N LEU A 84 3.62 9.63 4.64
CA LEU A 84 2.83 10.27 3.58
C LEU A 84 1.48 9.58 3.31
N LEU A 85 1.31 8.36 3.84
CA LEU A 85 0.09 7.55 3.72
C LEU A 85 -0.77 7.59 5.00
N ASP A 86 -0.35 8.38 5.99
CA ASP A 86 -1.08 8.57 7.24
C ASP A 86 -2.30 9.47 7.01
N ASN A 87 -3.44 8.83 6.77
CA ASN A 87 -4.75 9.46 6.80
C ASN A 87 -5.38 9.25 8.18
N ALA A 88 -6.15 10.24 8.66
CA ALA A 88 -6.83 10.16 9.95
C ALA A 88 -7.64 8.85 10.10
N GLY A 89 -7.23 7.98 11.02
CA GLY A 89 -7.89 6.71 11.32
C GLY A 89 -7.20 5.45 10.79
N THR A 90 -6.18 5.58 9.94
CA THR A 90 -5.39 4.44 9.46
C THR A 90 -4.50 3.88 10.58
N ARG A 91 -4.54 2.56 10.82
CA ARG A 91 -3.59 1.91 11.73
C ARG A 91 -2.31 1.54 11.02
N ILE A 92 -1.17 1.99 11.55
CA ILE A 92 0.13 1.75 10.95
C ILE A 92 0.89 0.67 11.73
N HIS A 93 1.31 -0.38 11.04
CA HIS A 93 2.09 -1.50 11.58
C HIS A 93 3.46 -1.54 10.90
N ARG A 94 4.51 -1.37 11.70
CA ARG A 94 5.90 -1.47 11.25
C ARG A 94 6.46 -2.82 11.64
N PHE A 95 7.08 -3.53 10.70
CA PHE A 95 7.90 -4.70 11.02
C PHE A 95 9.36 -4.45 10.64
N MET A 96 10.27 -4.78 11.55
CA MET A 96 11.70 -4.80 11.27
C MET A 96 12.07 -6.21 10.85
N LYS A 97 12.80 -6.35 9.75
CA LYS A 97 13.40 -7.65 9.42
C LYS A 97 14.44 -7.93 10.51
N HIS A 98 14.22 -8.95 11.35
CA HIS A 98 15.33 -9.47 12.15
C HIS A 98 16.38 -9.94 11.15
N ALA A 99 17.55 -9.29 11.17
CA ALA A 99 18.73 -9.83 10.53
C ALA A 99 19.03 -11.16 11.24
N LEU A 100 18.56 -12.26 10.65
CA LEU A 100 19.21 -13.54 10.87
C LEU A 100 20.53 -13.43 10.13
N GLU A 101 21.58 -13.05 10.86
CA GLU A 101 22.95 -13.28 10.46
C GLU A 101 23.12 -14.80 10.33
N ILE A 102 23.18 -15.28 9.08
CA ILE A 102 23.67 -16.61 8.72
C ILE A 102 25.00 -16.45 8.01
#